data_AF-A0A925MI29-F1
#
_entry.id   AF-A0A925MI29-F1
#
_cell.length_a   1.000
_cell.length_b   1.000
_cell.length_c   1.000
_cell.angle_alpha   90.00
_cell.angle_beta   90.00
_cell.angle_gamma   90.00
#
_symmetry.space_group_name_H-M   'P 1'
#
loop_
_entity.id
_entity.type
_entity.pdbx_description
1 polymer ?
#
loop_
_entity_poly.entity_id
_entity_poly.type
_entity_poly.pdbx_seq_one_letter_code
_entity_poly.pdbx_strand_id
1 'polypeptide(L)'
;MADIDAALTGGNYEVLRARLATGGQELARRADALNTTRKALFGTTEPQLIATERVRTEHNCAPVDIVGVGDHLLLGFNVFLGLKSETKIGDVLALHRFEPQPAGQGGAASFDTSAIALEADGPAGFLCGADLARDFANLYRYYRDARLMQLVKLDTQLLAVFQAGASWRDRKVLRWRIEPDRRLTYVDDRGDRDHAAMFPPAYDFEWIEVTRNHQVSGKHPHYNLLDTLFVECVHGDLTIKVENNTETGQGIYAEPVDDANQSLDDAKLYFAALGAPPGSAS
;
A
#
# COMPACT_ATOMS: atom_id res chain seq x y z
N MET A 1 5.36 41.75 29.63
CA MET A 1 5.21 40.27 29.55
C MET A 1 4.34 39.92 28.34
N ALA A 2 4.74 40.37 27.14
CA ALA A 2 4.04 40.12 25.88
C ALA A 2 5.00 39.97 24.68
N ASP A 3 6.31 39.97 24.92
CA ASP A 3 7.33 40.09 23.87
C ASP A 3 8.34 38.92 23.86
N ILE A 4 8.12 37.92 24.71
CA ILE A 4 8.96 36.70 24.78
C ILE A 4 8.29 35.54 24.01
N ASP A 5 6.95 35.51 23.90
CA ASP A 5 6.23 34.43 23.21
C ASP A 5 6.29 34.54 21.67
N ALA A 6 6.49 35.73 21.11
CA ALA A 6 6.59 35.91 19.65
C ALA A 6 7.94 35.43 19.07
N ALA A 7 9.01 35.43 19.87
CA ALA A 7 10.34 35.03 19.41
C ALA A 7 10.56 33.51 19.42
N LEU A 8 9.82 32.76 20.23
CA LEU A 8 9.98 31.30 20.40
C LEU A 8 9.20 30.47 19.35
N THR A 9 8.23 31.05 18.66
CA THR A 9 7.41 30.33 17.66
C THR A 9 8.00 30.35 16.24
N GLY A 10 8.79 31.38 15.87
CA GLY A 10 9.42 31.49 14.54
C GLY A 10 10.62 30.54 14.34
N GLY A 11 11.49 30.43 15.35
CA GLY A 11 12.74 29.66 15.23
C GLY A 11 12.53 28.15 15.04
N ASN A 12 11.59 27.54 15.76
CA ASN A 12 11.33 26.10 15.63
C ASN A 12 10.69 25.74 14.28
N TYR A 13 9.74 26.56 13.80
CA TYR A 13 9.13 26.34 12.49
C TYR A 13 10.15 26.48 11.35
N GLU A 14 10.98 27.52 11.38
CA GLU A 14 12.00 27.74 10.34
C GLU A 14 13.07 26.64 10.35
N VAL A 15 13.49 26.17 11.53
CA VAL A 15 14.42 25.04 11.66
C VAL A 15 13.82 23.74 11.12
N LEU A 16 12.55 23.44 11.44
CA LEU A 16 11.87 22.26 10.90
C LEU A 16 11.68 22.35 9.38
N ARG A 17 11.31 23.53 8.87
CA ARG A 17 11.18 23.78 7.43
C ARG A 17 12.52 23.60 6.70
N ALA A 18 13.61 24.12 7.26
CA ALA A 18 14.95 23.94 6.72
C ALA A 18 15.36 22.47 6.68
N ARG A 19 15.11 21.72 7.78
CA ARG A 19 15.38 20.27 7.83
C ARG A 19 14.57 19.49 6.79
N LEU A 20 13.28 19.80 6.65
CA LEU A 20 12.42 19.18 5.63
C LEU A 20 12.91 19.50 4.21
N ALA A 21 13.32 20.75 3.95
CA ALA A 21 13.88 21.14 2.66
C ALA A 21 15.17 20.39 2.33
N THR A 22 16.10 20.29 3.29
CA THR A 22 17.34 19.52 3.12
C THR A 22 17.05 18.02 2.89
N GLY A 23 16.12 17.45 3.65
CA GLY A 23 15.67 16.06 3.46
C GLY A 23 15.07 15.83 2.06
N GLY A 24 14.26 16.78 1.58
CA GLY A 24 13.70 16.76 0.23
C GLY A 24 14.77 16.82 -0.87
N GLN A 25 15.80 17.67 -0.70
CA GLN A 25 16.90 17.77 -1.64
C GLN A 25 17.73 16.49 -1.71
N GLU A 26 18.04 15.88 -0.57
CA GLU A 26 18.79 14.62 -0.55
C GLU A 26 17.99 13.45 -1.13
N LEU A 27 16.67 13.41 -0.87
CA LEU A 27 15.78 12.44 -1.50
C LEU A 27 15.77 12.60 -3.02
N ALA A 28 15.62 13.83 -3.51
CA ALA A 28 15.63 14.13 -4.95
C ALA A 28 16.95 13.68 -5.59
N ARG A 29 18.09 14.03 -4.98
CA ARG A 29 19.42 13.64 -5.48
C ARG A 29 19.58 12.11 -5.57
N ARG A 30 19.12 11.36 -4.57
CA ARG A 30 19.18 9.88 -4.58
C ARG A 30 18.25 9.29 -5.63
N ALA A 31 17.03 9.82 -5.76
CA ALA A 31 16.06 9.38 -6.74
C ALA A 31 16.59 9.61 -8.18
N ASP A 32 17.21 10.76 -8.44
CA ASP A 32 17.81 11.08 -9.74
C ASP A 32 19.00 10.18 -10.07
N ALA A 33 19.86 9.90 -9.09
CA ALA A 33 20.97 8.95 -9.26
C ALA A 33 20.45 7.54 -9.59
N LEU A 34 19.43 7.06 -8.86
CA LEU A 34 18.78 5.78 -9.13
C LEU A 34 18.16 5.74 -10.52
N ASN A 35 17.42 6.78 -10.91
CA ASN A 35 16.79 6.86 -12.22
C ASN A 35 17.83 6.91 -13.35
N THR A 36 18.96 7.58 -13.15
CA THR A 36 20.07 7.62 -14.12
C THR A 36 20.64 6.21 -14.33
N THR A 37 20.90 5.48 -13.26
CA THR A 37 21.36 4.08 -13.34
C THR A 37 20.31 3.18 -14.03
N ARG A 38 19.03 3.35 -13.69
CA ARG A 38 17.91 2.63 -14.33
C ARG A 38 17.88 2.91 -15.85
N LYS A 39 17.97 4.17 -16.27
CA LYS A 39 18.00 4.56 -17.69
C LYS A 39 19.19 3.94 -18.42
N ALA A 40 20.37 3.91 -17.80
CA ALA A 40 21.57 3.33 -18.39
C ALA A 40 21.48 1.80 -18.57
N LEU A 41 20.84 1.09 -17.62
CA LEU A 41 20.73 -0.37 -17.64
C LEU A 41 19.61 -0.87 -18.56
N PHE A 42 18.44 -0.23 -18.53
CA PHE A 42 17.23 -0.73 -19.21
C PHE A 42 16.91 0.01 -20.51
N GLY A 43 17.66 1.06 -20.85
CA GLY A 43 17.26 2.01 -21.90
C GLY A 43 16.08 2.87 -21.46
N THR A 44 15.72 3.88 -22.27
CA THR A 44 14.52 4.68 -22.00
C THR A 44 13.86 5.14 -23.29
N THR A 45 12.53 5.16 -23.28
CA THR A 45 11.74 6.10 -24.08
C THR A 45 11.45 7.27 -23.15
N GLU A 46 11.94 8.47 -23.47
CA GLU A 46 11.61 9.62 -22.64
C GLU A 46 10.17 10.07 -22.91
N PRO A 47 9.32 10.18 -21.87
CA PRO A 47 7.98 10.70 -22.06
C PRO A 47 8.09 12.18 -22.45
N GLN A 48 7.59 12.53 -23.63
CA GLN A 48 7.49 13.91 -24.07
C GLN A 48 6.13 14.48 -23.67
N LEU A 49 6.11 15.68 -23.10
CA LEU A 49 4.87 16.40 -22.83
C LEU A 49 4.20 16.76 -24.18
N ILE A 50 3.06 16.16 -24.46
CA ILE A 50 2.29 16.40 -25.69
C ILE A 50 1.26 17.52 -25.52
N ALA A 51 0.69 17.66 -24.32
CA ALA A 51 -0.40 18.59 -24.01
C ALA A 51 -0.46 18.85 -22.51
N THR A 52 -1.05 19.98 -22.11
CA THR A 52 -1.41 20.28 -20.72
C THR A 52 -2.89 20.62 -20.66
N GLU A 53 -3.65 19.81 -19.92
CA GLU A 53 -5.10 19.95 -19.82
C GLU A 53 -5.55 20.30 -18.40
N ARG A 54 -6.72 20.94 -18.32
CA ARG A 54 -7.38 21.26 -17.04
C ARG A 54 -8.68 20.48 -16.91
N VAL A 55 -8.63 19.42 -16.12
CA VAL A 55 -9.83 18.65 -15.76
C VAL A 55 -10.63 19.41 -14.71
N ARG A 56 -11.92 19.61 -14.97
CA ARG A 56 -12.85 20.28 -14.04
C ARG A 56 -13.69 19.23 -13.32
N THR A 57 -13.80 19.36 -12.00
CA THR A 57 -14.70 18.57 -11.15
C THR A 57 -15.89 19.42 -10.72
N GLU A 58 -17.02 18.78 -10.38
CA GLU A 58 -18.24 19.47 -9.92
C GLU A 58 -18.05 20.13 -8.55
N HIS A 59 -17.24 19.51 -7.69
CA HIS A 59 -17.01 19.94 -6.31
C HIS A 59 -15.54 20.22 -6.07
N ASN A 60 -15.27 21.10 -5.09
CA ASN A 60 -13.92 21.30 -4.58
C ASN A 60 -13.41 19.98 -3.97
N CYS A 61 -12.28 19.50 -4.47
CA CYS A 61 -11.75 18.19 -4.12
C CYS A 61 -10.22 18.20 -4.08
N ALA A 62 -9.66 17.27 -3.33
CA ALA A 62 -8.25 16.92 -3.42
C ALA A 62 -8.09 15.79 -4.46
N PRO A 63 -7.39 16.01 -5.59
CA PRO A 63 -7.12 14.94 -6.54
C PRO A 63 -6.24 13.88 -5.87
N VAL A 64 -6.52 12.61 -6.16
CA VAL A 64 -5.78 11.47 -5.61
C VAL A 64 -5.00 10.78 -6.71
N ASP A 65 -5.67 10.37 -7.78
CA ASP A 65 -5.03 9.60 -8.85
C ASP A 65 -5.81 9.67 -10.16
N ILE A 66 -5.19 9.26 -11.26
CA ILE A 66 -5.79 9.21 -12.60
C ILE A 66 -5.27 8.01 -13.39
N VAL A 67 -6.19 7.26 -14.00
CA VAL A 67 -5.84 6.08 -14.83
C VAL A 67 -6.64 6.04 -16.12
N GLY A 68 -6.03 5.58 -17.21
CA GLY A 68 -6.70 5.39 -18.50
C GLY A 68 -7.47 4.07 -18.57
N VAL A 69 -8.79 4.13 -18.74
CA VAL A 69 -9.70 2.96 -18.81
C VAL A 69 -10.45 2.96 -20.13
N GLY A 70 -10.20 1.94 -20.97
CA GLY A 70 -10.62 1.98 -22.37
C GLY A 70 -10.06 3.23 -23.06
N ASP A 71 -10.96 4.03 -23.63
CA ASP A 71 -10.66 5.31 -24.31
C ASP A 71 -10.95 6.53 -23.42
N HIS A 72 -11.09 6.32 -22.11
CA HIS A 72 -11.48 7.34 -21.13
C HIS A 72 -10.44 7.49 -20.03
N LEU A 73 -10.53 8.60 -19.29
CA LEU A 73 -9.76 8.83 -18.07
C LEU A 73 -10.67 8.66 -16.85
N LEU A 74 -10.30 7.77 -15.94
CA LEU A 74 -10.92 7.67 -14.63
C LEU A 74 -10.11 8.52 -13.65
N LEU A 75 -10.75 9.55 -13.11
CA LEU A 75 -10.20 10.43 -12.09
C LEU A 75 -10.71 10.01 -10.71
N GLY A 76 -9.79 9.87 -9.77
CA GLY A 76 -10.06 9.65 -8.35
C GLY A 76 -9.75 10.89 -7.53
N PHE A 77 -10.66 11.27 -6.64
CA PHE A 77 -10.52 12.43 -5.78
C PHE A 77 -11.25 12.25 -4.44
N ASN A 78 -10.90 13.06 -3.46
CA ASN A 78 -11.63 13.16 -2.20
C ASN A 78 -12.28 14.53 -2.11
N VAL A 79 -13.61 14.58 -1.97
CA VAL A 79 -14.35 15.82 -1.72
C VAL A 79 -14.43 16.12 -0.23
N PHE A 80 -14.45 17.41 0.11
CA PHE A 80 -14.82 17.85 1.45
C PHE A 80 -16.33 18.07 1.50
N LEU A 81 -17.07 17.07 1.96
CA LEU A 81 -18.53 17.13 2.10
C LEU A 81 -18.87 17.88 3.40
N GLY A 82 -19.13 19.18 3.31
CA GLY A 82 -19.47 19.99 4.48
C GLY A 82 -20.78 19.53 5.15
N LEU A 83 -21.92 19.75 4.49
CA LEU A 83 -23.27 19.46 5.02
C LEU A 83 -23.92 18.19 4.44
N LYS A 84 -23.31 17.57 3.41
CA LYS A 84 -23.80 16.31 2.83
C LYS A 84 -23.49 15.17 3.80
N SER A 85 -24.52 14.39 4.16
CA SER A 85 -24.41 13.29 5.13
C SER A 85 -23.93 11.97 4.53
N GLU A 86 -23.90 11.84 3.20
CA GLU A 86 -23.58 10.60 2.50
C GLU A 86 -22.68 10.88 1.29
N THR A 87 -21.56 10.15 1.21
CA THR A 87 -20.64 10.14 0.07
C THR A 87 -21.16 9.17 -0.99
N LYS A 88 -21.30 9.63 -2.24
CA LYS A 88 -21.67 8.79 -3.39
C LYS A 88 -20.44 8.46 -4.24
N ILE A 89 -20.58 7.47 -5.12
CA ILE A 89 -19.49 7.06 -6.04
C ILE A 89 -19.01 8.25 -6.87
N GLY A 90 -19.93 9.07 -7.41
CA GLY A 90 -19.58 10.27 -8.19
C GLY A 90 -18.91 11.38 -7.39
N ASP A 91 -18.95 11.33 -6.06
CA ASP A 91 -18.20 12.25 -5.20
C ASP A 91 -16.71 11.82 -5.07
N VAL A 92 -16.33 10.64 -5.57
CA VAL A 92 -14.99 10.07 -5.40
C VAL A 92 -14.35 9.66 -6.72
N LEU A 93 -15.16 9.19 -7.67
CA LEU A 93 -14.75 8.69 -8.97
C LEU A 93 -15.54 9.42 -10.06
N ALA A 94 -14.84 9.99 -11.04
CA ALA A 94 -15.44 10.55 -12.24
C ALA A 94 -14.76 10.01 -13.50
N LEU A 95 -15.57 9.66 -14.49
CA LEU A 95 -15.09 9.28 -15.81
C LEU A 95 -15.07 10.52 -16.71
N HIS A 96 -13.98 10.70 -17.45
CA HIS A 96 -13.79 11.81 -18.38
C HIS A 96 -13.46 11.28 -19.78
N ARG A 97 -13.83 12.05 -20.79
CA ARG A 97 -13.33 11.83 -22.16
C ARG A 97 -11.81 12.00 -22.22
N PHE A 98 -11.22 11.42 -23.24
CA PHE A 98 -9.82 11.62 -23.59
C PHE A 98 -9.62 11.52 -25.10
N GLU A 99 -10.29 12.42 -25.81
CA GLU A 99 -10.31 12.44 -27.28
C GLU A 99 -9.51 13.63 -27.81
N PRO A 100 -8.61 13.47 -28.80
CA PRO A 100 -7.90 14.59 -29.39
C PRO A 100 -8.87 15.59 -30.00
N GLN A 101 -8.74 16.86 -29.66
CA GLN A 101 -9.45 17.96 -30.30
C GLN A 101 -8.62 18.53 -31.46
N PRO A 102 -9.28 18.92 -32.58
CA PRO A 102 -8.58 19.59 -33.66
C PRO A 102 -7.96 20.90 -33.14
N ALA A 103 -6.65 21.06 -33.36
CA ALA A 103 -5.93 22.24 -32.92
C ALA A 103 -6.55 23.50 -33.53
N GLY A 104 -6.85 24.49 -32.69
CA GLY A 104 -7.20 25.84 -33.16
C GLY A 104 -6.04 26.48 -33.94
N GLN A 105 -6.31 27.57 -34.65
CA GLN A 105 -5.27 28.32 -35.37
C GLN A 105 -4.19 28.82 -34.40
N GLY A 106 -3.09 28.06 -34.26
CA GLY A 106 -1.86 28.52 -33.62
C GLY A 106 -1.26 27.71 -32.46
N GLY A 107 -1.71 26.52 -32.05
CA GLY A 107 -0.94 25.82 -31.02
C GLY A 107 -1.49 24.55 -30.40
N ALA A 108 -0.53 23.71 -29.99
CA ALA A 108 -0.56 22.50 -29.14
C ALA A 108 -1.68 21.46 -29.38
N ALA A 109 -1.34 20.17 -29.24
CA ALA A 109 -2.37 19.15 -29.12
C ALA A 109 -3.25 19.46 -27.89
N SER A 110 -4.56 19.33 -28.04
CA SER A 110 -5.52 19.47 -26.95
C SER A 110 -6.45 18.26 -26.94
N PHE A 111 -7.00 17.94 -25.77
CA PHE A 111 -7.87 16.81 -25.55
C PHE A 111 -9.19 17.25 -24.91
N ASP A 112 -10.29 16.62 -25.33
CA ASP A 112 -11.56 16.72 -24.63
C ASP A 112 -11.46 15.93 -23.32
N THR A 113 -11.52 16.65 -22.19
CA THR A 113 -11.55 16.07 -20.84
C THR A 113 -12.88 16.34 -20.14
N SER A 114 -13.98 16.51 -20.89
CA SER A 114 -15.31 16.68 -20.32
C SER A 114 -15.75 15.47 -19.51
N ALA A 115 -16.46 15.72 -18.41
CA ALA A 115 -16.98 14.67 -17.55
C ALA A 115 -18.09 13.89 -18.27
N ILE A 116 -18.09 12.58 -18.07
CA ILE A 116 -19.13 11.66 -18.57
C ILE A 116 -20.09 11.38 -17.41
N ALA A 117 -21.39 11.50 -17.69
CA ALA A 117 -22.43 11.23 -16.71
C ALA A 117 -22.40 9.76 -16.25
N LEU A 118 -22.65 9.55 -14.95
CA LEU A 118 -22.75 8.22 -14.35
C LEU A 118 -24.11 7.58 -14.69
N GLU A 119 -24.22 7.05 -15.90
CA GLU A 119 -25.41 6.36 -16.41
C GLU A 119 -25.14 4.86 -16.57
N ALA A 120 -26.09 4.03 -16.14
CA ALA A 120 -25.92 2.57 -16.11
C ALA A 120 -25.69 1.94 -17.49
N ASP A 121 -26.34 2.47 -18.53
CA ASP A 121 -26.20 2.02 -19.91
C ASP A 121 -25.10 2.75 -20.69
N GLY A 122 -24.38 3.67 -20.03
CA GLY A 122 -23.34 4.50 -20.63
C GLY A 122 -21.91 3.95 -20.42
N PRO A 123 -20.89 4.67 -20.90
CA PRO A 123 -19.49 4.29 -20.72
C PRO A 123 -19.05 4.19 -19.25
N ALA A 124 -19.74 4.93 -18.36
CA ALA A 124 -19.51 4.89 -16.92
C ALA A 124 -20.36 3.83 -16.19
N GLY A 125 -21.08 2.96 -16.90
CA GLY A 125 -21.99 1.98 -16.31
C GLY A 125 -21.34 1.02 -15.31
N PHE A 126 -20.02 0.76 -15.45
CA PHE A 126 -19.25 -0.03 -14.49
C PHE A 126 -19.15 0.60 -13.10
N LEU A 127 -19.50 1.89 -12.96
CA LEU A 127 -19.60 2.64 -11.71
C LEU A 127 -21.04 2.69 -11.15
N CYS A 128 -22.02 2.13 -11.86
CA CYS A 128 -23.44 2.23 -11.53
C CYS A 128 -24.07 0.90 -11.06
N GLY A 129 -23.30 -0.18 -10.98
CA GLY A 129 -23.80 -1.50 -10.59
C GLY A 129 -24.30 -1.55 -9.14
N ALA A 130 -25.35 -2.35 -8.89
CA ALA A 130 -25.97 -2.46 -7.56
C ALA A 130 -25.02 -3.04 -6.50
N ASP A 131 -24.19 -4.03 -6.86
CA ASP A 131 -23.20 -4.60 -5.95
C ASP A 131 -22.14 -3.56 -5.55
N LEU A 132 -21.65 -2.78 -6.51
CA LEU A 132 -20.73 -1.68 -6.24
C LEU A 132 -21.36 -0.63 -5.33
N ALA A 133 -22.60 -0.21 -5.61
CA ALA A 133 -23.31 0.76 -4.80
C ALA A 133 -23.47 0.29 -3.34
N ARG A 134 -23.81 -0.98 -3.14
CA ARG A 134 -23.91 -1.60 -1.81
C ARG A 134 -22.56 -1.60 -1.10
N ASP A 135 -21.51 -2.08 -1.74
CA ASP A 135 -20.21 -2.25 -1.12
C ASP A 135 -19.55 -0.89 -0.82
N PHE A 136 -19.72 0.09 -1.72
CA PHE A 136 -19.29 1.47 -1.52
C PHE A 136 -20.06 2.15 -0.36
N ALA A 137 -21.37 1.97 -0.28
CA ALA A 137 -22.16 2.49 0.84
C ALA A 137 -21.72 1.86 2.18
N ASN A 138 -21.42 0.56 2.20
CA ASN A 138 -20.88 -0.13 3.37
C ASN A 138 -19.53 0.45 3.79
N LEU A 139 -18.64 0.72 2.83
CA LEU A 139 -17.33 1.31 3.09
C LEU A 139 -17.47 2.63 3.88
N TYR A 140 -18.25 3.59 3.37
CA TYR A 140 -18.41 4.88 4.05
C TYR A 140 -19.29 4.81 5.31
N ARG A 141 -20.17 3.81 5.43
CA ARG A 141 -21.01 3.62 6.62
C ARG A 141 -20.24 3.04 7.79
N TYR A 142 -19.34 2.08 7.54
CA TYR A 142 -18.61 1.38 8.60
C TYR A 142 -17.25 2.01 8.92
N TYR A 143 -16.64 2.71 7.97
CA TYR A 143 -15.31 3.28 8.12
C TYR A 143 -15.39 4.80 7.99
N ARG A 144 -15.49 5.50 9.14
CA ARG A 144 -15.69 6.96 9.17
C ARG A 144 -14.57 7.76 8.50
N ASP A 145 -13.34 7.25 8.55
CA ASP A 145 -12.16 7.87 7.93
C ASP A 145 -11.90 7.33 6.51
N ALA A 146 -12.91 6.72 5.89
CA ALA A 146 -12.82 6.20 4.53
C ALA A 146 -12.41 7.32 3.56
N ARG A 147 -11.31 7.09 2.85
CA ARG A 147 -10.83 7.98 1.79
C ARG A 147 -10.14 7.20 0.69
N LEU A 148 -10.29 7.66 -0.54
CA LEU A 148 -9.56 7.10 -1.67
C LEU A 148 -8.07 7.43 -1.51
N MET A 149 -7.22 6.44 -1.77
CA MET A 149 -5.76 6.57 -1.67
C MET A 149 -5.05 6.38 -2.99
N GLN A 150 -5.57 5.51 -3.87
CA GLN A 150 -4.93 5.21 -5.13
C GLN A 150 -5.91 4.58 -6.11
N LEU A 151 -5.68 4.78 -7.40
CA LEU A 151 -6.25 3.99 -8.48
C LEU A 151 -5.14 3.16 -9.13
N VAL A 152 -5.36 1.86 -9.27
CA VAL A 152 -4.39 0.97 -9.89
C VAL A 152 -5.03 0.29 -11.07
N LYS A 153 -4.43 0.46 -12.25
CA LYS A 153 -4.77 -0.33 -13.43
C LYS A 153 -3.68 -1.38 -13.68
N LEU A 154 -4.10 -2.64 -13.69
CA LEU A 154 -3.33 -3.80 -14.15
C LEU A 154 -3.86 -4.22 -15.52
N ASP A 155 -3.24 -5.25 -16.13
CA ASP A 155 -3.66 -5.71 -17.46
C ASP A 155 -5.11 -6.22 -17.50
N THR A 156 -5.54 -6.91 -16.43
CA THR A 156 -6.84 -7.59 -16.35
C THR A 156 -7.75 -7.04 -15.25
N GLN A 157 -7.29 -6.03 -14.51
CA GLN A 157 -8.01 -5.52 -13.34
C GLN A 157 -7.83 -4.02 -13.17
N LEU A 158 -8.86 -3.37 -12.63
CA LEU A 158 -8.78 -2.03 -12.05
C LEU A 158 -9.10 -2.14 -10.57
N LEU A 159 -8.29 -1.49 -9.74
CA LEU A 159 -8.45 -1.45 -8.29
C LEU A 159 -8.61 0.00 -7.83
N ALA A 160 -9.55 0.24 -6.91
CA ALA A 160 -9.65 1.49 -6.16
C ALA A 160 -9.35 1.20 -4.69
N VAL A 161 -8.24 1.75 -4.20
CA VAL A 161 -7.70 1.47 -2.87
C VAL A 161 -8.17 2.56 -1.91
N PHE A 162 -8.91 2.16 -0.88
CA PHE A 162 -9.38 3.03 0.18
C PHE A 162 -8.64 2.74 1.47
N GLN A 163 -8.30 3.79 2.20
CA GLN A 163 -7.97 3.64 3.61
C GLN A 163 -9.28 3.46 4.38
N ALA A 164 -9.36 2.43 5.22
CA ALA A 164 -10.54 2.06 5.99
C ALA A 164 -10.31 2.10 7.51
N GLY A 165 -9.13 2.51 7.98
CA GLY A 165 -8.82 2.59 9.40
C GLY A 165 -7.85 3.70 9.75
N ALA A 166 -7.36 3.67 10.98
CA ALA A 166 -6.40 4.65 11.48
C ALA A 166 -5.05 4.56 10.75
N SER A 167 -4.67 3.36 10.29
CA SER A 167 -3.43 3.13 9.57
C SER A 167 -3.65 3.04 8.06
N TRP A 168 -2.63 3.42 7.29
CA TRP A 168 -2.60 3.19 5.85
C TRP A 168 -2.65 1.71 5.47
N ARG A 169 -2.31 0.82 6.41
CA ARG A 169 -2.36 -0.65 6.22
C ARG A 169 -3.79 -1.19 6.27
N ASP A 170 -4.69 -0.49 6.95
CA ASP A 170 -6.10 -0.82 7.02
C ASP A 170 -6.74 -0.36 5.71
N ARG A 171 -6.78 -1.27 4.73
CA ARG A 171 -7.25 -0.98 3.38
C ARG A 171 -8.51 -1.75 3.06
N LYS A 172 -9.29 -1.17 2.15
CA LYS A 172 -10.38 -1.82 1.44
C LYS A 172 -10.19 -1.56 -0.03
N VAL A 173 -10.26 -2.60 -0.86
CA VAL A 173 -9.93 -2.49 -2.27
C VAL A 173 -11.12 -2.94 -3.11
N LEU A 174 -11.77 -1.99 -3.75
CA LEU A 174 -12.80 -2.26 -4.74
C LEU A 174 -12.12 -2.74 -6.04
N ARG A 175 -12.67 -3.79 -6.64
CA ARG A 175 -12.07 -4.47 -7.77
C ARG A 175 -13.03 -4.58 -8.94
N TRP A 176 -12.54 -4.19 -10.12
CA TRP A 176 -13.16 -4.44 -11.40
C TRP A 176 -12.27 -5.35 -12.22
N ARG A 177 -12.87 -6.26 -12.99
CA ARG A 177 -12.19 -6.99 -14.06
C ARG A 177 -12.23 -6.16 -15.33
N ILE A 178 -11.11 -6.14 -16.05
CA ILE A 178 -11.00 -5.59 -17.39
C ILE A 178 -11.16 -6.75 -18.36
N GLU A 179 -12.24 -6.74 -19.14
CA GLU A 179 -12.54 -7.75 -20.14
C GLU A 179 -11.66 -7.56 -21.40
N PRO A 180 -11.52 -8.57 -22.28
CA PRO A 180 -10.69 -8.48 -23.49
C PRO A 180 -11.11 -7.33 -24.44
N ASP A 181 -12.38 -6.93 -24.40
CA ASP A 181 -12.93 -5.80 -25.16
C ASP A 181 -12.74 -4.45 -24.44
N ARG A 182 -11.95 -4.41 -23.35
CA ARG A 182 -11.66 -3.27 -22.49
C ARG A 182 -12.83 -2.78 -21.64
N ARG A 183 -13.96 -3.47 -21.62
CA ARG A 183 -15.05 -3.16 -20.69
C ARG A 183 -14.66 -3.50 -19.26
N LEU A 184 -15.14 -2.70 -18.32
CA LEU A 184 -14.96 -2.98 -16.90
C LEU A 184 -16.22 -3.59 -16.31
N THR A 185 -16.04 -4.59 -15.47
CA THR A 185 -17.12 -5.22 -14.72
C THR A 185 -16.72 -5.29 -13.25
N TYR A 186 -17.55 -4.70 -12.38
CA TYR A 186 -17.30 -4.76 -10.94
C TYR A 186 -17.36 -6.22 -10.45
N VAL A 187 -16.45 -6.58 -9.57
CA VAL A 187 -16.32 -7.93 -9.02
C VAL A 187 -16.70 -7.95 -7.54
N ASP A 188 -15.95 -7.25 -6.68
CA ASP A 188 -16.13 -7.21 -5.22
C ASP A 188 -15.26 -6.14 -4.54
N ASP A 189 -15.36 -6.05 -3.20
CA ASP A 189 -14.54 -5.21 -2.31
C ASP A 189 -13.31 -5.94 -1.73
N ARG A 190 -12.87 -7.03 -2.38
CA ARG A 190 -11.85 -7.96 -1.85
C ARG A 190 -10.55 -7.96 -2.64
N GLY A 191 -10.23 -6.85 -3.29
CA GLY A 191 -9.00 -6.69 -4.09
C GLY A 191 -7.71 -6.57 -3.27
N ASP A 192 -7.75 -6.72 -1.93
CA ASP A 192 -6.59 -6.53 -1.06
C ASP A 192 -5.43 -7.46 -1.41
N ARG A 193 -5.73 -8.70 -1.81
CA ARG A 193 -4.72 -9.68 -2.23
C ARG A 193 -4.09 -9.31 -3.57
N ASP A 194 -4.91 -8.87 -4.53
CA ASP A 194 -4.43 -8.40 -5.84
C ASP A 194 -3.53 -7.18 -5.67
N HIS A 195 -3.94 -6.22 -4.83
CA HIS A 195 -3.13 -5.04 -4.51
C HIS A 195 -1.82 -5.42 -3.80
N ALA A 196 -1.86 -6.34 -2.84
CA ALA A 196 -0.65 -6.79 -2.12
C ALA A 196 0.34 -7.50 -3.06
N ALA A 197 -0.14 -8.30 -4.01
CA ALA A 197 0.70 -9.05 -4.95
C ALA A 197 1.49 -8.17 -5.93
N MET A 198 1.13 -6.89 -6.06
CA MET A 198 1.89 -5.94 -6.88
C MET A 198 3.21 -5.52 -6.26
N PHE A 199 3.32 -5.63 -4.94
CA PHE A 199 4.55 -5.27 -4.24
C PHE A 199 5.42 -6.52 -4.15
N PRO A 200 6.72 -6.43 -4.48
CA PRO A 200 7.61 -7.53 -4.21
C PRO A 200 7.56 -7.84 -2.71
N PRO A 201 7.71 -9.12 -2.32
CA PRO A 201 7.90 -9.48 -0.93
C PRO A 201 9.00 -8.60 -0.32
N ALA A 202 8.77 -8.12 0.91
CA ALA A 202 9.74 -7.26 1.59
C ALA A 202 11.10 -7.95 1.80
N TYR A 203 11.11 -9.29 1.73
CA TYR A 203 12.26 -10.16 1.92
C TYR A 203 12.34 -11.15 0.76
N ASP A 204 13.55 -11.53 0.38
CA ASP A 204 13.85 -12.56 -0.63
C ASP A 204 13.81 -13.99 -0.05
N PHE A 205 13.34 -14.13 1.19
CA PHE A 205 13.19 -15.39 1.90
C PHE A 205 11.79 -15.53 2.51
N GLU A 206 11.37 -16.77 2.72
CA GLU A 206 10.09 -17.10 3.34
C GLU A 206 10.26 -17.29 4.85
N TRP A 207 9.38 -16.65 5.62
CA TRP A 207 9.27 -16.90 7.06
C TRP A 207 8.51 -18.20 7.30
N ILE A 208 9.16 -19.18 7.90
CA ILE A 208 8.59 -20.46 8.26
C ILE A 208 8.05 -20.38 9.69
N GLU A 209 6.76 -20.65 9.87
CA GLU A 209 6.14 -20.72 11.19
C GLU A 209 6.65 -21.94 11.97
N VAL A 210 7.08 -21.71 13.20
CA VAL A 210 7.42 -22.79 14.12
C VAL A 210 6.14 -23.46 14.59
N THR A 211 5.99 -24.72 14.21
CA THR A 211 4.88 -25.58 14.63
C THR A 211 5.35 -26.67 15.60
N ARG A 212 4.41 -27.42 16.19
CA ARG A 212 4.70 -28.58 17.05
C ARG A 212 5.64 -29.61 16.43
N ASN A 213 5.71 -29.70 15.10
CA ASN A 213 6.65 -30.60 14.41
C ASN A 213 8.13 -30.25 14.67
N HIS A 214 8.41 -29.01 15.07
CA HIS A 214 9.76 -28.56 15.41
C HIS A 214 10.08 -28.82 16.89
N GLN A 215 9.13 -29.27 17.71
CA GLN A 215 9.32 -29.40 19.15
C GLN A 215 10.10 -30.67 19.48
N VAL A 216 11.17 -30.51 20.27
CA VAL A 216 11.91 -31.59 20.88
C VAL A 216 11.42 -31.74 22.33
N SER A 217 10.89 -32.92 22.64
CA SER A 217 10.41 -33.24 23.98
C SER A 217 11.57 -33.61 24.91
N GLY A 218 11.43 -33.32 26.20
CA GLY A 218 12.44 -33.65 27.21
C GLY A 218 12.16 -32.93 28.53
N LYS A 219 13.15 -32.88 29.41
CA LYS A 219 13.05 -32.21 30.71
C LYS A 219 12.86 -30.70 30.56
N HIS A 220 13.61 -30.10 29.63
CA HIS A 220 13.47 -28.73 29.17
C HIS A 220 13.14 -28.78 27.67
N PRO A 221 11.84 -28.80 27.31
CA PRO A 221 11.44 -28.87 25.90
C PRO A 221 11.86 -27.60 25.16
N HIS A 222 12.17 -27.73 23.87
CA HIS A 222 12.56 -26.62 23.01
C HIS A 222 12.10 -26.83 21.58
N TYR A 223 11.98 -25.75 20.80
CA TYR A 223 11.84 -25.83 19.34
C TYR A 223 13.21 -25.96 18.69
N ASN A 224 13.35 -26.91 17.76
CA ASN A 224 14.52 -27.06 16.90
C ASN A 224 14.30 -26.29 15.59
N LEU A 225 15.15 -25.29 15.35
CA LEU A 225 15.17 -24.49 14.14
C LEU A 225 16.37 -24.92 13.28
N LEU A 226 16.09 -25.71 12.24
CA LEU A 226 17.06 -26.16 11.23
C LEU A 226 18.28 -26.89 11.80
N ASP A 227 18.13 -27.56 12.94
CA ASP A 227 19.22 -28.22 13.68
C ASP A 227 20.41 -27.29 14.00
N THR A 228 20.12 -26.00 14.10
CA THR A 228 21.14 -24.95 14.28
C THR A 228 20.86 -24.12 15.53
N LEU A 229 19.60 -23.72 15.73
CA LEU A 229 19.18 -22.94 16.89
C LEU A 229 18.04 -23.66 17.61
N PHE A 230 18.06 -23.58 18.94
CA PHE A 230 17.06 -24.22 19.78
C PHE A 230 16.46 -23.19 20.72
N VAL A 231 15.13 -23.06 20.70
CA VAL A 231 14.42 -22.03 21.49
C VAL A 231 13.63 -22.71 22.60
N GLU A 232 13.94 -22.38 23.85
CA GLU A 232 13.22 -22.88 25.03
C GLU A 232 12.56 -21.72 25.80
N CYS A 233 11.47 -22.01 26.48
CA CYS A 233 10.79 -21.08 27.39
C CYS A 233 10.53 -21.83 28.70
N VAL A 234 11.57 -21.90 29.55
CA VAL A 234 11.57 -22.66 30.80
C VAL A 234 12.08 -21.78 31.93
N HIS A 235 11.58 -22.01 33.15
CA HIS A 235 11.97 -21.25 34.35
C HIS A 235 11.70 -19.73 34.29
N GLY A 236 10.79 -19.28 33.42
CA GLY A 236 10.41 -17.88 33.30
C GLY A 236 11.29 -17.04 32.38
N ASP A 237 12.16 -17.68 31.58
CA ASP A 237 12.97 -17.00 30.56
C ASP A 237 12.79 -17.66 29.18
N LEU A 238 12.81 -16.84 28.12
CA LEU A 238 12.99 -17.27 26.73
C LEU A 238 14.50 -17.38 26.45
N THR A 239 14.98 -18.58 26.15
CA THR A 239 16.41 -18.85 25.92
C THR A 239 16.65 -19.40 24.52
N ILE A 240 17.66 -18.86 23.85
CA ILE A 240 18.16 -19.35 22.56
C ILE A 240 19.47 -20.11 22.81
N LYS A 241 19.52 -21.36 22.36
CA LYS A 241 20.66 -22.28 22.48
C LYS A 241 21.19 -22.66 21.10
N VAL A 242 22.41 -23.18 21.06
CA VAL A 242 23.07 -23.74 19.86
C VAL A 242 23.28 -25.26 19.93
N GLU A 243 22.79 -25.88 21.00
CA GLU A 243 22.92 -27.32 21.23
C GLU A 243 21.54 -27.97 21.39
N ASN A 244 21.35 -29.11 20.73
CA ASN A 244 20.14 -29.93 20.86
C ASN A 244 20.15 -30.73 22.18
N ASN A 245 20.13 -30.03 23.32
CA ASN A 245 20.15 -30.65 24.64
C ASN A 245 18.94 -30.19 25.47
N THR A 246 18.15 -31.16 25.93
CA THR A 246 16.95 -30.95 26.75
C THR A 246 17.19 -31.10 28.26
N GLU A 247 18.44 -31.31 28.70
CA GLU A 247 18.82 -31.41 30.11
C GLU A 247 19.54 -30.17 30.62
N THR A 248 20.65 -29.78 29.98
CA THR A 248 21.42 -28.57 30.28
C THR A 248 22.11 -28.12 29.00
N GLY A 249 21.90 -26.88 28.57
CA GLY A 249 22.56 -26.34 27.39
C GLY A 249 23.15 -24.97 27.66
N GLN A 250 24.17 -24.60 26.88
CA GLN A 250 24.69 -23.24 26.88
C GLN A 250 23.77 -22.34 26.05
N GLY A 251 23.02 -21.47 26.74
CA GLY A 251 22.28 -20.40 26.09
C GLY A 251 23.22 -19.34 25.53
N ILE A 252 22.99 -18.93 24.28
CA ILE A 252 23.68 -17.79 23.66
C ILE A 252 22.92 -16.48 23.89
N TYR A 253 21.64 -16.57 24.27
CA TYR A 253 20.80 -15.44 24.64
C TYR A 253 19.71 -15.93 25.60
N ALA A 254 19.36 -15.11 26.60
CA ALA A 254 18.24 -15.36 27.49
C ALA A 254 17.63 -14.01 27.91
N GLU A 255 16.31 -13.95 27.93
CA GLU A 255 15.55 -12.82 28.45
C GLU A 255 14.36 -13.31 29.28
N PRO A 256 13.99 -12.60 30.36
CA PRO A 256 12.82 -12.95 31.14
C PRO A 256 11.54 -12.76 30.34
N VAL A 257 10.57 -13.66 30.53
CA VAL A 257 9.22 -13.47 30.01
C VAL A 257 8.36 -12.70 31.01
N ASP A 258 7.32 -12.02 30.51
CA ASP A 258 6.45 -11.18 31.34
C ASP A 258 5.64 -11.98 32.37
N ASP A 259 5.26 -13.22 32.04
CA ASP A 259 4.61 -14.16 32.96
C ASP A 259 5.42 -15.46 33.02
N ALA A 260 5.96 -15.78 34.20
CA ALA A 260 6.80 -16.95 34.42
C ALA A 260 6.10 -18.31 34.17
N ASN A 261 4.76 -18.31 34.05
CA ASN A 261 4.00 -19.51 33.67
C ASN A 261 3.86 -19.68 32.15
N GLN A 262 4.32 -18.71 31.35
CA GLN A 262 4.34 -18.84 29.90
C GLN A 262 5.21 -20.01 29.48
N SER A 263 4.70 -20.75 28.50
CA SER A 263 5.33 -21.90 27.91
C SER A 263 5.65 -21.65 26.43
N LEU A 264 6.34 -22.60 25.81
CA LEU A 264 6.60 -22.56 24.37
C LEU A 264 5.34 -22.47 23.51
N ASP A 265 4.26 -23.12 23.95
CA ASP A 265 2.99 -23.15 23.21
C ASP A 265 2.30 -21.76 23.20
N ASP A 266 2.72 -20.83 24.05
CA ASP A 266 2.21 -19.45 24.10
C ASP A 266 2.96 -18.51 23.16
N ALA A 267 4.09 -18.93 22.60
CA ALA A 267 4.92 -18.14 21.70
C ALA A 267 4.57 -18.39 20.23
N LYS A 268 4.54 -17.31 19.43
CA LYS A 268 4.43 -17.41 17.97
C LYS A 268 5.77 -17.06 17.34
N LEU A 269 6.50 -18.09 16.91
CA LEU A 269 7.86 -17.98 16.38
C LEU A 269 7.85 -18.20 14.86
N TYR A 270 8.70 -17.42 14.18
CA TYR A 270 8.97 -17.56 12.76
C TYR A 270 10.48 -17.56 12.54
N PHE A 271 10.97 -18.35 11.61
CA PHE A 271 12.39 -18.39 11.25
C PHE A 271 12.58 -18.43 9.74
N ALA A 272 13.75 -18.01 9.27
CA ALA A 272 14.17 -18.14 7.88
C ALA A 272 15.67 -18.39 7.82
N ALA A 273 16.11 -19.31 6.95
CA ALA A 273 17.53 -19.53 6.69
C ALA A 273 18.05 -18.44 5.76
N LEU A 274 19.01 -17.63 6.23
CA LEU A 274 19.63 -16.58 5.42
C LEU A 274 21.04 -16.99 4.99
N GLY A 275 21.28 -16.99 3.68
CA GLY A 275 22.53 -17.45 3.07
C GLY A 275 22.53 -18.96 2.81
N ALA A 276 23.27 -19.38 1.77
CA ALA A 276 23.52 -20.79 1.56
C ALA A 276 24.39 -21.31 2.71
N PRO A 277 24.05 -22.45 3.36
CA PRO A 277 25.03 -23.12 4.20
C PRO A 277 26.23 -23.45 3.30
N PRO A 278 27.48 -23.26 3.77
CA PRO A 278 28.64 -23.70 2.99
C PRO A 278 28.53 -25.22 2.81
N GLY A 279 28.05 -25.68 1.65
CA GLY A 279 27.98 -27.10 1.31
C GLY A 279 26.78 -27.59 0.51
N SER A 280 25.71 -26.81 0.27
CA SER A 280 24.57 -27.31 -0.54
C SER A 280 24.76 -26.99 -2.02
N ALA A 281 25.75 -27.65 -2.65
CA ALA A 281 25.71 -27.96 -4.07
C ALA A 281 25.29 -29.43 -4.20
N SER A 282 24.11 -29.67 -4.79
CA SER A 282 23.73 -30.93 -5.42
C SER A 282 22.69 -30.64 -6.48
#